data_AF-A0A494Z535-F1
#
_entry.id   AF-A0A494Z535-F1
#
_cell.length_a   1.000
_cell.length_b   1.000
_cell.length_c   1.000
_cell.angle_alpha   90.00
_cell.angle_beta   90.00
_cell.angle_gamma   90.00
#
_symmetry.space_group_name_H-M   'P 1'
#
loop_
_entity.id
_entity.type
_entity.pdbx_description
1 polymer ?
#
loop_
_entity_poly.entity_id
_entity_poly.type
_entity_poly.pdbx_seq_one_letter_code
_entity_poly.pdbx_strand_id
1 'polypeptide(L)'
;MFFFENEAGFVQDREDLLHVLKLRFGDIAPGIVDSIYKIDDLDALERLILVAANAPTLTVFLEELEAGNDSFKIVGERFNPIDSIQQGGDSHGQEW
;
A
#
# COMPACT_ATOMS: atom_id res chain seq x y z
N MET A 1 -21.60 -14.34 -21.37
CA MET A 1 -20.94 -15.11 -20.29
C MET A 1 -19.86 -14.30 -19.55
N PHE A 2 -19.59 -13.02 -19.89
CA PHE A 2 -18.33 -12.35 -19.51
C PHE A 2 -18.39 -11.40 -18.29
N PHE A 3 -19.56 -11.21 -17.66
CA PHE A 3 -19.70 -10.28 -16.53
C PHE A 3 -19.43 -10.92 -15.16
N PHE A 4 -19.66 -12.23 -15.00
CA PHE A 4 -19.52 -12.91 -13.71
C PHE A 4 -18.06 -13.20 -13.32
N GLU A 5 -17.16 -13.42 -14.30
CA GLU A 5 -15.74 -13.65 -14.02
C GLU A 5 -15.04 -12.38 -13.51
N ASN A 6 -15.45 -11.21 -14.01
CA ASN A 6 -14.87 -9.92 -13.61
C ASN A 6 -15.25 -9.56 -12.17
N GLU A 7 -16.51 -9.77 -11.79
CA GLU A 7 -17.02 -9.49 -10.44
C GLU A 7 -16.40 -10.42 -9.38
N ALA A 8 -16.14 -11.68 -9.74
CA ALA A 8 -15.44 -12.62 -8.87
C ALA A 8 -13.96 -12.21 -8.65
N GLY A 9 -13.29 -11.68 -9.67
CA GLY A 9 -11.94 -11.11 -9.56
C GLY A 9 -11.90 -9.95 -8.57
N PHE A 10 -12.80 -8.98 -8.70
CA PHE A 10 -12.90 -7.85 -7.78
C PHE A 10 -13.05 -8.26 -6.31
N VAL A 11 -13.90 -9.24 -6.04
CA VAL A 11 -14.09 -9.71 -4.66
C VAL A 11 -12.81 -10.36 -4.15
N GLN A 12 -12.18 -11.22 -4.95
CA GLN A 12 -10.97 -11.93 -4.55
C GLN A 12 -9.79 -10.98 -4.30
N ASP A 13 -9.54 -10.01 -5.20
CA ASP A 13 -8.44 -9.05 -5.06
C ASP A 13 -8.64 -8.10 -3.86
N ARG A 14 -9.88 -7.71 -3.57
CA ARG A 14 -10.20 -6.93 -2.35
C ARG A 14 -9.90 -7.73 -1.09
N GLU A 15 -10.28 -9.01 -1.06
CA GLU A 15 -9.99 -9.88 0.09
C GLU A 15 -8.49 -10.11 0.25
N ASP A 16 -7.74 -10.31 -0.83
CA ASP A 16 -6.29 -10.48 -0.80
C ASP A 16 -5.59 -9.22 -0.25
N LEU A 17 -5.97 -8.04 -0.75
CA LEU A 17 -5.47 -6.76 -0.26
C LEU A 17 -5.71 -6.58 1.24
N LEU A 18 -6.93 -6.84 1.72
CA LEU A 18 -7.27 -6.76 3.14
C LEU A 18 -6.46 -7.76 3.98
N HIS A 19 -6.21 -8.95 3.44
CA HIS A 19 -5.41 -9.97 4.09
C HIS A 19 -3.94 -9.52 4.23
N VAL A 20 -3.35 -8.99 3.16
CA VAL A 20 -1.98 -8.45 3.16
C VAL A 20 -1.84 -7.31 4.17
N LEU A 21 -2.78 -6.36 4.16
CA LEU A 21 -2.81 -5.26 5.12
C LEU A 21 -2.89 -5.78 6.55
N LYS A 22 -3.75 -6.76 6.80
CA LYS A 22 -3.92 -7.34 8.13
C LYS A 22 -2.67 -8.09 8.62
N LEU A 23 -2.01 -8.83 7.73
CA LEU A 23 -0.77 -9.54 8.06
C LEU A 23 0.39 -8.58 8.37
N ARG A 24 0.45 -7.45 7.66
CA ARG A 24 1.59 -6.54 7.75
C ARG A 24 1.42 -5.46 8.81
N PHE A 25 0.23 -4.89 8.92
CA PHE A 25 -0.06 -3.74 9.76
C PHE A 25 -0.99 -4.08 10.94
N GLY A 26 -1.53 -5.29 10.99
CA GLY A 26 -2.41 -5.74 12.08
C GLY A 26 -3.85 -5.34 11.88
N ASP A 27 -4.49 -4.77 12.91
CA ASP A 27 -5.91 -4.42 12.83
C ASP A 27 -6.13 -3.20 11.92
N ILE A 28 -6.99 -3.35 10.92
CA ILE A 28 -7.25 -2.31 9.91
C ILE A 28 -8.56 -1.61 10.25
N ALA A 29 -8.52 -0.27 10.27
CA ALA A 29 -9.70 0.52 10.58
C ALA A 29 -10.82 0.29 9.55
N PRO A 30 -12.09 0.23 9.97
CA PRO A 30 -13.22 -0.07 9.08
C PRO A 30 -13.40 0.95 7.95
N GLY A 31 -12.92 2.19 8.13
CA GLY A 31 -12.93 3.20 7.07
C GLY A 31 -12.01 2.86 5.88
N ILE A 32 -10.90 2.14 6.12
CA ILE A 32 -9.97 1.71 5.07
C ILE A 32 -10.60 0.58 4.27
N VAL A 33 -11.28 -0.34 4.96
CA VAL A 33 -12.03 -1.44 4.35
C VAL A 33 -13.11 -0.87 3.42
N ASP A 34 -13.93 0.07 3.89
CA ASP A 34 -14.96 0.73 3.08
C ASP A 34 -14.37 1.43 1.84
N SER A 35 -13.23 2.11 1.99
CA SER A 35 -12.54 2.73 0.85
C SER A 35 -12.11 1.70 -0.20
N ILE A 36 -11.56 0.55 0.20
CA ILE A 36 -11.15 -0.53 -0.71
C ILE A 36 -12.35 -1.14 -1.43
N TYR A 37 -13.48 -1.34 -0.73
CA TYR A 37 -14.70 -1.88 -1.34
C TYR A 37 -15.35 -0.94 -2.36
N LYS A 38 -15.06 0.37 -2.30
CA LYS A 38 -15.53 1.35 -3.29
C LYS A 38 -14.68 1.38 -4.56
N ILE A 39 -13.54 0.70 -4.58
CA ILE A 39 -12.67 0.63 -5.77
C ILE A 39 -13.27 -0.39 -6.74
N ASP A 40 -13.69 0.09 -7.90
CA ASP A 40 -14.25 -0.70 -9.01
C ASP A 40 -13.27 -0.83 -10.19
N ASP A 41 -11.98 -0.64 -9.94
CA ASP A 41 -10.91 -0.74 -10.92
C ASP A 41 -9.91 -1.84 -10.50
N LEU A 42 -9.79 -2.90 -11.32
CA LEU A 42 -8.93 -4.05 -11.01
C LEU A 42 -7.46 -3.65 -10.98
N ASP A 43 -7.04 -2.79 -11.92
CA ASP A 43 -5.66 -2.36 -12.03
C ASP A 43 -5.25 -1.51 -10.80
N ALA A 44 -6.17 -0.69 -10.28
CA ALA A 44 -5.99 0.00 -9.00
C ALA A 44 -5.88 -0.97 -7.80
N LEU A 45 -6.66 -2.05 -7.76
CA LEU A 45 -6.57 -3.06 -6.70
C LEU A 45 -5.24 -3.81 -6.74
N GLU A 46 -4.83 -4.31 -7.91
CA GLU A 46 -3.53 -4.99 -8.10
C GLU A 46 -2.36 -4.09 -7.68
N ARG A 47 -2.41 -2.81 -8.04
CA ARG A 47 -1.43 -1.82 -7.60
C ARG A 47 -1.43 -1.63 -6.09
N LEU A 48 -2.59 -1.52 -5.46
CA LEU A 48 -2.69 -1.39 -4.00
C LEU A 48 -2.17 -2.63 -3.28
N ILE A 49 -2.32 -3.83 -3.84
CA ILE A 49 -1.73 -5.06 -3.29
C ILE A 49 -0.19 -4.95 -3.29
N LEU A 50 0.40 -4.50 -4.39
CA LEU A 50 1.84 -4.27 -4.48
C LEU A 50 2.31 -3.19 -3.49
N VAL A 51 1.58 -2.09 -3.36
CA VAL A 51 1.89 -1.05 -2.37
C VAL A 51 1.77 -1.60 -0.95
N ALA A 52 0.70 -2.32 -0.63
CA ALA A 52 0.49 -2.92 0.69
C ALA A 52 1.60 -3.90 1.07
N ALA A 53 2.17 -4.62 0.09
CA ALA A 53 3.29 -5.53 0.31
C ALA A 53 4.63 -4.81 0.52
N ASN A 54 4.85 -3.64 -0.09
CA ASN A 54 6.14 -2.95 -0.08
C ASN A 54 6.20 -1.71 0.84
N ALA A 55 5.10 -0.99 1.06
CA ALA A 55 5.03 0.27 1.83
C ALA A 55 5.53 0.16 3.27
N PRO A 56 6.56 0.90 3.72
CA PRO A 56 7.16 0.69 5.04
C PRO A 56 6.19 0.87 6.22
N THR A 57 5.12 1.65 6.07
CA THR A 57 4.09 1.89 7.10
C THR A 57 2.70 1.99 6.49
N LEU A 58 1.66 1.81 7.33
CA LEU A 58 0.26 1.96 6.92
C LEU A 58 -0.03 3.38 6.41
N THR A 59 0.62 4.41 6.96
CA THR A 59 0.47 5.80 6.50
C THR A 59 0.85 5.96 5.03
N VAL A 60 1.95 5.34 4.58
CA VAL A 60 2.36 5.38 3.17
C VAL A 60 1.34 4.68 2.28
N PHE A 61 0.75 3.58 2.75
CA PHE A 61 -0.35 2.94 2.02
C PHE A 61 -1.59 3.85 1.90
N LEU A 62 -1.93 4.58 2.97
CA LEU A 62 -3.06 5.50 2.97
C LEU A 62 -2.84 6.70 2.03
N GLU A 63 -1.63 7.24 1.98
CA GLU A 63 -1.26 8.28 1.01
C GLU A 63 -1.52 7.80 -0.43
N GLU A 64 -1.14 6.56 -0.77
CA GLU A 64 -1.35 5.98 -2.10
C GLU A 64 -2.84 5.66 -2.37
N LEU A 65 -3.57 5.21 -1.33
CA LEU A 65 -5.01 4.98 -1.42
C LEU A 65 -5.79 6.27 -1.70
N GLU A 66 -5.41 7.39 -1.09
CA GLU A 66 -6.01 8.71 -1.33
C GLU A 66 -5.55 9.34 -2.65
N ALA A 67 -4.31 9.11 -3.05
CA ALA A 67 -3.75 9.56 -4.33
C ALA A 67 -4.49 8.99 -5.55
N GLY A 68 -5.01 7.77 -5.45
CA GLY A 68 -5.72 7.10 -6.53
C GLY A 68 -4.90 7.02 -7.81
N ASN A 69 -5.56 7.09 -8.97
CA ASN A 69 -4.90 6.90 -10.27
C ASN A 69 -4.05 8.10 -10.74
N ASP A 70 -4.12 9.25 -10.06
CA ASP A 70 -3.51 10.51 -10.52
C ASP A 70 -2.06 10.72 -10.01
N SER A 71 -1.66 10.04 -8.93
CA SER A 71 -0.40 10.37 -8.24
C SER A 71 0.67 9.27 -8.25
N PHE A 72 0.49 8.20 -9.04
CA PHE A 72 1.40 7.04 -9.01
C PHE A 72 2.77 7.35 -9.61
N LYS A 73 3.68 7.74 -8.73
CA LYS A 73 5.12 7.76 -8.93
C LYS A 73 5.69 6.65 -8.05
N ILE A 74 5.65 5.41 -8.56
CA ILE A 74 6.48 4.29 -8.06
C ILE A 74 7.94 4.65 -8.38
N VAL A 75 8.51 5.63 -7.67
CA VAL A 75 9.90 6.04 -7.79
C VAL A 75 10.57 5.72 -6.46
N GLY A 76 11.02 4.47 -6.39
CA GLY A 76 12.41 4.10 -6.08
C GLY A 76 12.95 4.31 -4.67
N GLU A 77 12.58 5.39 -3.98
CA GLU A 77 13.27 5.79 -2.74
C GLU A 77 12.39 5.70 -1.49
N ARG A 78 11.08 5.99 -1.57
CA ARG A 78 10.15 5.90 -0.39
C ARG A 78 9.80 4.46 0.02
N PHE A 79 10.07 3.49 -0.85
CA PHE A 79 9.76 2.06 -0.63
C PHE A 79 11.00 1.23 -0.26
N ASN A 80 12.10 1.87 0.18
CA ASN A 80 13.27 1.14 0.63
C ASN A 80 13.01 0.59 2.05
N PRO A 81 12.92 -0.74 2.25
CA PRO A 81 12.63 -1.32 3.57
C PRO A 81 13.75 -1.12 4.61
N ILE A 82 14.87 -0.50 4.22
CA ILE A 82 16.06 -0.29 5.03
C ILE A 82 16.13 1.13 5.64
N ASP A 83 15.32 2.09 5.15
CA ASP A 83 15.47 3.51 5.55
C ASP A 83 15.18 3.77 7.04
N SER A 84 14.36 2.90 7.67
CA SER A 84 14.06 2.99 9.11
C SER A 84 15.25 2.67 10.03
N ILE A 85 16.42 2.28 9.49
CA ILE A 85 17.61 1.93 10.28
C ILE A 85 18.62 3.10 10.35
N GLN A 86 18.48 4.16 9.53
CA GLN A 86 19.53 5.19 9.41
C GLN A 86 19.33 6.44 10.29
N GLN A 87 18.18 6.62 10.95
CA GLN A 87 17.96 7.77 11.87
C GLN A 87 18.31 7.41 13.32
N GLY A 88 19.59 7.11 13.56
CA GLY A 88 20.09 6.82 14.90
C GLY A 88 21.60 6.56 14.93
N GLY A 89 22.40 7.55 14.52
CA GLY A 89 23.86 7.42 14.48
C GLY A 89 24.59 8.76 14.53
N ASP A 90 24.56 9.36 15.71
CA ASP A 90 25.54 10.25 16.36
C ASP A 90 26.63 10.97 15.51
N SER A 91 26.49 12.29 15.48
CA SER A 91 27.49 13.36 15.57
C SER A 91 28.95 12.99 15.97
N HIS A 92 29.92 13.02 15.04
CA HIS A 92 31.16 13.81 15.18
C HIS A 92 32.15 13.59 14.02
N GLY A 93 32.71 14.69 13.52
CA GLY A 93 33.85 14.65 12.61
C GLY A 93 34.12 16.00 11.94
N GLN A 94 34.33 17.07 12.72
CA GLN A 94 35.02 18.26 12.20
C GLN A 94 36.52 17.94 12.14
N GLU A 95 37.08 17.88 10.94
CA GLU A 95 38.53 17.80 10.72
C GLU A 95 39.03 19.19 10.33
N TRP A 96 40.10 19.63 11.01
CA TRP A 96 40.79 20.91 10.85
C TRP A 96 42.02 20.74 9.96
#